data_AF-A0A399DST6-F1
#
_entry.id   AF-A0A399DST6-F1
#
_cell.length_a   1.000
_cell.length_b   1.000
_cell.length_c   1.000
_cell.angle_alpha   90.00
_cell.angle_beta   90.00
_cell.angle_gamma   90.00
#
_symmetry.space_group_name_H-M   'P 1'
#
loop_
_entity.id
_entity.type
_entity.pdbx_description
1 polymer ?
#
loop_
_entity_poly.entity_id
_entity_poly.type
_entity_poly.pdbx_seq_one_letter_code
_entity_poly.pdbx_strand_id
1 'polypeptide(L)' 'MEEAREVFYRICPRCARAVPLASSERYCTNDGTRLLEACPGCGARITSPYARFCGRCGREFRLETRALEDKAGQGGLG' A
#
# COMPACT_ATOMS: atom_id res chain seq x y z
N MET A 1 -9.15 -25.98 -14.19
CA MET A 1 -8.06 -25.02 -14.48
C MET A 1 -8.57 -23.67 -14.00
N GLU A 2 -8.25 -23.31 -12.77
CA GLU A 2 -8.67 -22.02 -12.21
C GLU A 2 -7.62 -21.00 -12.64
N GLU A 3 -7.96 -20.15 -13.60
CA GLU A 3 -7.12 -19.04 -14.00
C GLU A 3 -6.86 -18.17 -12.77
N ALA A 4 -5.64 -18.24 -12.23
CA ALA A 4 -5.15 -17.33 -11.22
C ALA A 4 -4.95 -15.95 -11.88
N ARG A 5 -6.07 -15.28 -12.19
CA ARG A 5 -6.06 -13.87 -12.54
C ARG A 5 -5.43 -13.16 -11.35
N GLU A 6 -4.33 -12.47 -11.57
CA GLU A 6 -3.64 -11.73 -10.51
C GLU A 6 -4.63 -10.70 -9.92
N VAL A 7 -5.23 -11.05 -8.77
CA VAL A 7 -6.13 -10.15 -8.06
C VAL A 7 -5.29 -9.20 -7.25
N PHE A 8 -5.34 -7.92 -7.62
CA PHE A 8 -4.72 -6.87 -6.85
C PHE A 8 -5.72 -6.28 -5.85
N TYR A 9 -5.18 -5.70 -4.79
CA TYR A 9 -5.97 -5.12 -3.71
C TYR A 9 -5.52 -3.69 -3.42
N ARG A 10 -6.44 -2.92 -2.83
CA ARG A 10 -6.12 -1.68 -2.13
C ARG A 10 -6.26 -1.92 -0.64
N ILE A 11 -5.34 -1.40 0.17
CA ILE A 11 -5.36 -1.58 1.62
C ILE A 11 -5.48 -0.23 2.33
N CYS A 12 -6.37 -0.16 3.32
CA CYS A 12 -6.43 0.96 4.24
C CYS A 12 -5.22 0.90 5.19
N PRO A 13 -4.37 1.93 5.19
CA PRO A 13 -3.19 1.97 6.05
C PRO A 13 -3.52 2.24 7.54
N ARG A 14 -4.78 2.52 7.90
CA ARG A 14 -5.22 2.77 9.28
C ARG A 14 -5.88 1.54 9.90
N CYS A 15 -6.90 0.99 9.23
CA CYS A 15 -7.68 -0.15 9.75
C CYS A 15 -7.35 -1.50 9.10
N ALA A 16 -6.39 -1.55 8.18
CA ALA A 16 -6.01 -2.74 7.42
C ALA A 16 -7.13 -3.38 6.57
N ARG A 17 -8.25 -2.67 6.35
CA ARG A 17 -9.30 -3.13 5.43
C ARG A 17 -8.76 -3.18 4.01
N ALA A 18 -8.97 -4.31 3.33
CA ALA A 18 -8.62 -4.46 1.93
C ALA A 18 -9.86 -4.52 1.04
N VAL A 19 -9.74 -3.99 -0.17
CA VAL A 19 -10.75 -4.09 -1.23
C VAL A 19 -10.08 -4.48 -2.54
N PRO A 20 -10.73 -5.23 -3.43
CA PRO A 20 -10.16 -5.54 -4.74
C PRO A 20 -9.87 -4.26 -5.54
N LEU A 21 -8.78 -4.25 -6.30
CA LEU A 21 -8.41 -3.15 -7.19
C LEU A 21 -9.47 -2.91 -8.29
N ALA A 22 -10.24 -3.96 -8.62
CA ALA A 22 -11.38 -3.91 -9.53
C ALA A 22 -12.56 -3.09 -8.97
N SER A 23 -12.66 -2.90 -7.65
CA SER A 23 -13.69 -2.02 -7.07
C SER A 23 -13.36 -0.55 -7.35
N SER A 24 -14.39 0.29 -7.46
CA SER A 24 -14.23 1.75 -7.61
C SER A 24 -13.90 2.46 -6.29
N GLU A 25 -13.83 1.73 -5.18
CA GLU A 25 -13.49 2.25 -3.85
C GLU A 25 -12.04 2.74 -3.80
N ARG A 26 -11.88 4.05 -3.60
CA ARG A 26 -10.58 4.73 -3.42
C ARG A 26 -10.32 5.15 -1.98
N TYR A 27 -11.36 5.16 -1.14
CA TYR A 27 -11.33 5.59 0.24
C TYR A 27 -11.94 4.52 1.13
N CYS A 28 -11.41 4.35 2.33
CA CYS A 28 -11.93 3.42 3.30
C CYS A 28 -13.30 3.89 3.82
N THR A 29 -14.33 3.03 3.77
CA THR A 29 -15.64 3.37 4.35
C THR A 29 -15.59 3.51 5.88
N ASN A 30 -14.62 2.88 6.55
CA ASN A 30 -14.59 2.86 8.01
C ASN A 30 -13.99 4.15 8.61
N ASP A 31 -13.01 4.75 7.92
CA ASP A 31 -12.20 5.84 8.46
C ASP A 31 -11.94 6.99 7.46
N GLY A 32 -12.38 6.86 6.21
CA GLY A 32 -12.22 7.88 5.17
C GLY A 32 -10.81 7.99 4.58
N THR A 33 -9.82 7.24 5.06
CA THR A 33 -8.44 7.30 4.56
C THR A 33 -8.36 6.78 3.14
N ARG A 34 -7.52 7.41 2.30
CA ARG A 34 -7.22 6.93 0.95
C ARG A 34 -6.54 5.56 1.01
N LEU A 35 -7.05 4.62 0.22
CA LEU A 35 -6.53 3.26 0.17
C LEU A 35 -5.21 3.22 -0.63
N LEU A 36 -4.25 2.42 -0.16
CA LEU A 36 -2.99 2.18 -0.84
C LEU A 36 -3.20 1.14 -1.94
N GLU A 37 -2.97 1.53 -3.19
CA GLU A 37 -3.03 0.62 -4.36
C GLU A 37 -1.72 -0.13 -4.58
N ALA A 38 -0.63 0.39 -4.01
CA ALA A 38 0.72 -0.14 -4.10
C ALA A 38 1.53 0.24 -2.86
N CYS A 39 2.67 -0.41 -2.68
CA CYS A 39 3.63 -0.06 -1.65
C CYS A 39 4.16 1.37 -1.85
N PRO A 40 4.05 2.25 -0.85
CA PRO A 40 4.56 3.62 -0.97
C PRO A 40 6.09 3.69 -1.04
N GLY A 41 6.80 2.63 -0.65
CA GLY A 41 8.28 2.60 -0.69
C GLY A 41 8.86 2.12 -2.01
N CYS A 42 8.31 1.06 -2.61
CA CYS A 42 8.88 0.43 -3.81
C CYS A 42 7.93 0.37 -5.00
N GLY A 43 6.69 0.84 -4.86
CA GLY A 43 5.67 0.81 -5.90
C GLY A 43 5.10 -0.58 -6.23
N ALA A 44 5.45 -1.63 -5.47
CA ALA A 44 4.94 -2.97 -5.72
C ALA A 44 3.42 -3.04 -5.46
N ARG A 45 2.68 -3.71 -6.36
CA ARG A 45 1.24 -3.95 -6.20
C ARG A 45 0.95 -4.90 -5.03
N ILE A 46 -0.21 -4.72 -4.43
CA ILE A 46 -0.66 -5.55 -3.32
C ILE A 46 -1.44 -6.74 -3.89
N THR A 47 -0.94 -7.95 -3.66
CA THR A 47 -1.52 -9.20 -4.19
C THR A 47 -2.29 -10.01 -3.14
N SER A 48 -2.32 -9.56 -1.88
CA SER A 48 -3.04 -10.24 -0.80
C SER A 48 -3.92 -9.27 -0.01
N PRO A 49 -5.18 -9.63 0.28
CA PRO A 49 -6.10 -8.79 1.04
C PRO A 49 -5.74 -8.68 2.53
N TYR A 50 -4.85 -9.54 3.02
CA TYR A 50 -4.38 -9.52 4.41
C TYR A 50 -2.92 -9.06 4.51
N ALA A 51 -2.37 -8.49 3.44
CA ALA A 51 -0.97 -8.07 3.42
C ALA A 51 -0.74 -6.94 4.44
N ARG A 52 0.10 -7.22 5.44
CA ARG A 52 0.59 -6.21 6.40
C ARG A 52 1.89 -5.56 5.94
N PHE A 53 2.73 -6.36 5.27
CA PHE A 53 4.03 -5.96 4.76
C PHE A 53 4.11 -6.18 3.26
N CYS A 54 4.89 -5.34 2.58
CA CYS A 54 5.20 -5.53 1.17
C CYS A 54 6.08 -6.76 0.97
N GLY A 55 5.61 -7.74 0.19
CA GLY A 55 6.39 -8.93 -0.15
C GLY A 55 7.65 -8.67 -0.99
N ARG A 56 7.86 -7.44 -1.48
CA ARG A 56 9.02 -7.06 -2.30
C ARG A 56 10.10 -6.30 -1.53
N CYS A 57 9.72 -5.33 -0.69
CA CYS A 57 10.68 -4.51 0.07
C CYS A 57 10.58 -4.65 1.60
N GLY A 58 9.63 -5.44 2.11
CA GLY A 58 9.42 -5.64 3.55
C GLY A 58 8.76 -4.48 4.30
N ARG A 59 8.49 -3.34 3.65
CA ARG A 59 7.86 -2.17 4.28
C ARG A 59 6.43 -2.48 4.73
N GLU A 60 6.06 -2.03 5.94
CA GLU A 60 4.69 -2.10 6.44
C GLU A 60 3.75 -1.17 5.65
N PHE A 61 2.54 -1.64 5.33
CA PHE A 61 1.53 -0.81 4.65
C PHE A 61 0.82 0.18 5.58
N ARG A 62 1.04 0.10 6.89
CA ARG A 62 0.48 1.04 7.86
C ARG A 62 1.12 2.42 7.67
N LEU A 63 0.30 3.45 7.61
CA LEU A 63 0.76 4.84 7.62
C LEU A 63 0.97 5.26 9.07
N GLU A 64 2.18 5.06 9.58
CA GLU A 64 2.62 5.72 10.80
C GLU A 64 3.22 7.09 10.48
N THR A 65 2.46 7.99 9.84
CA THR A 65 2.72 9.45 9.68
C THR A 65 4.12 9.93 9.21
N ARG A 66 5.11 9.06 8.95
CA ARG A 66 6.53 9.40 8.70
C ARG A 66 7.03 8.92 7.34
N ALA A 67 6.18 8.95 6.31
CA ALA A 67 6.55 8.59 4.94
C ALA A 67 6.54 9.79 3.96
N LEU A 68 6.52 11.01 4.50
CA LEU A 68 6.62 12.26 3.74
C LEU A 68 8.07 12.79 3.70
N GLU A 69 8.98 12.21 4.49
CA GLU A 69 10.33 12.73 4.75
C GLU A 69 11.46 11.81 4.22
N ASP A 70 11.26 11.08 3.11
CA ASP A 70 12.35 10.34 2.43
C ASP A 70 12.88 11.10 1.20
N LYS A 71 12.73 12.43 1.19
CA LYS A 71 13.36 13.33 0.20
C LYS A 71 14.18 14.46 0.83
N ALA A 72 14.79 14.19 1.99
CA ALA A 72 15.86 15.02 2.52
C ALA A 72 17.12 14.16 2.74
N GLY A 73 18.07 14.22 1.79
CA GLY A 73 19.45 13.85 2.10
C GLY A 73 20.22 13.04 1.05
N GLN A 74 20.50 13.62 -0.11
CA GLN A 74 21.83 13.46 -0.71
C GLN A 74 22.12 14.62 -1.66
N GLY A 75 22.40 15.77 -1.04
CA GLY A 75 23.17 16.87 -1.60
C GLY A 75 24.14 17.36 -0.53
N GLY A 76 25.44 17.44 -0.88
CA GLY A 76 26.44 18.26 -0.20
C GLY A 76 27.28 17.60 0.90
N LEU A 77 28.36 16.91 0.50
CA LEU A 77 29.56 16.72 1.33
C LEU A 77 30.79 16.85 0.41
N GLY A 78 31.63 17.87 0.62
CA GLY A 78 32.99 17.99 0.07
C GLY A 78 33.18 19.07 -0.96
#